data_AF-A0A958M5A4-F1
#
_entry.id   AF-A0A958M5A4-F1
#
_cell.length_a   1.000
_cell.length_b   1.000
_cell.length_c   1.000
_cell.angle_alpha   90.00
_cell.angle_beta   90.00
_cell.angle_gamma   90.00
#
_symmetry.space_group_name_H-M   'P 1'
#
loop_
_entity.id
_entity.type
_entity.pdbx_description
1 polymer ?
#
loop_
_entity_poly.entity_id
_entity_poly.type
_entity_poly.pdbx_seq_one_letter_code
_entity_poly.pdbx_strand_id
1 'polypeptide(L)'
;MKKTIQLTAMALLFILGSCSDDKDDNLIDFKVSFNSATVSTTEEDTTKDITLTFSRAASESGTITLSYSGENAEYGTDFTTSPAGDSGTISVPVAEGDVNATFTFTKLQDPVEGTTKSVTFSIDG
;
A
#
# COMPACT_ATOMS: atom_id res chain seq x y z
N MET A 1 38.55 66.60 -24.00
CA MET A 1 39.71 65.93 -24.63
C MET A 1 39.59 64.44 -24.37
N LYS A 2 39.70 63.64 -25.43
CA LYS A 2 39.65 62.17 -25.43
C LYS A 2 40.93 61.59 -24.80
N LYS A 3 40.83 60.44 -24.11
CA LYS A 3 41.81 59.34 -23.97
C LYS A 3 41.30 58.35 -22.89
N THR A 4 40.55 57.30 -23.21
CA THR A 4 40.93 55.96 -23.73
C THR A 4 41.55 55.00 -22.68
N ILE A 5 40.94 53.81 -22.54
CA ILE A 5 41.58 52.46 -22.66
C ILE A 5 42.41 51.97 -21.42
N GLN A 6 42.32 50.76 -20.82
CA GLN A 6 41.74 49.43 -21.09
C GLN A 6 41.73 48.55 -19.81
N LEU A 7 40.91 47.49 -19.86
CA LEU A 7 41.06 46.14 -19.28
C LEU A 7 41.69 45.96 -17.88
N THR A 8 40.88 45.47 -16.95
CA THR A 8 41.24 44.24 -16.22
C THR A 8 40.00 43.37 -16.13
N ALA A 9 40.07 42.22 -16.80
CA ALA A 9 39.11 41.15 -16.71
C ALA A 9 39.11 40.59 -15.28
N MET A 10 37.94 40.57 -14.64
CA MET A 10 37.64 39.63 -13.56
C MET A 10 36.31 38.98 -13.92
N ALA A 11 36.37 38.15 -14.96
CA ALA A 11 35.39 37.13 -15.20
C ALA A 11 35.61 36.01 -14.17
N LEU A 12 34.49 35.40 -13.76
CA LEU A 12 34.42 34.06 -13.17
C LEU A 12 35.25 33.80 -11.90
N LEU A 13 34.56 33.65 -10.77
CA LEU A 13 34.60 32.43 -9.94
C LEU A 13 33.76 32.68 -8.68
N PHE A 14 32.46 32.38 -8.69
CA PHE A 14 31.70 32.05 -7.47
C PHE A 14 30.43 31.27 -7.86
N ILE A 15 30.62 30.21 -8.64
CA ILE A 15 29.77 29.03 -8.59
C ILE A 15 30.44 28.07 -7.61
N LEU A 16 30.42 28.42 -6.31
CA LEU A 16 30.68 27.43 -5.28
C LEU A 16 29.42 26.60 -5.15
N GLY A 17 29.57 25.31 -5.46
CA GLY A 17 28.49 24.35 -5.59
C GLY A 17 27.58 24.31 -4.37
N SER A 18 26.32 24.67 -4.60
CA SER A 18 25.20 24.13 -3.85
C SER A 18 24.76 22.85 -4.55
N CYS A 19 25.61 21.82 -4.46
CA CYS A 19 25.19 20.45 -4.66
C CYS A 19 25.59 19.73 -3.37
N SER A 20 24.70 19.82 -2.38
CA SER A 20 24.89 19.14 -1.11
C SER A 20 23.83 18.07 -0.99
N ASP A 21 24.34 16.83 -1.04
CA ASP A 21 23.68 15.58 -0.65
C ASP A 21 22.43 15.23 -1.45
N ASP A 22 22.64 14.78 -2.68
CA ASP A 22 21.88 13.63 -3.18
C ASP A 22 22.21 12.45 -2.25
N LYS A 23 21.51 12.38 -1.13
CA LYS A 23 21.37 11.14 -0.37
C LYS A 23 20.62 10.21 -1.29
N ASP A 24 21.38 9.47 -2.09
CA ASP A 24 20.99 8.18 -2.64
C ASP A 24 20.87 7.22 -1.45
N ASP A 25 19.96 7.53 -0.54
CA ASP A 25 19.45 6.56 0.39
C ASP A 25 18.70 5.60 -0.51
N ASN A 26 19.36 4.49 -0.86
CA ASN A 26 18.73 3.27 -1.29
C ASN A 26 17.82 2.79 -0.13
N LEU A 27 16.79 3.57 0.17
CA LEU A 27 15.69 3.18 1.02
C LEU A 27 15.09 2.01 0.27
N ILE A 28 15.38 0.80 0.75
CA ILE A 28 14.66 -0.39 0.31
C ILE A 28 13.18 -0.01 0.46
N ASP A 29 12.42 -0.01 -0.64
CA ASP A 29 10.99 0.31 -0.54
C ASP A 29 10.34 -0.68 0.44
N PHE A 30 9.55 -0.14 1.36
CA PHE A 30 8.64 -0.96 2.13
C PHE A 30 7.56 -1.48 1.18
N LYS A 31 7.56 -2.78 0.90
CA LYS A 31 6.61 -3.43 0.00
C LYS A 31 5.68 -4.31 0.81
N VAL A 32 4.41 -4.25 0.45
CA VAL A 32 3.34 -5.09 1.00
C VAL A 32 2.85 -6.01 -0.10
N SER A 33 2.55 -7.26 0.23
CA SER A 33 1.97 -8.22 -0.71
C SER A 33 1.03 -9.16 0.00
N PHE A 34 0.04 -9.68 -0.70
CA PHE A 34 -0.78 -10.77 -0.17
C PHE A 34 0.06 -12.04 -0.04
N ASN A 35 -0.07 -12.74 1.09
CA ASN A 35 0.58 -14.04 1.32
C ASN A 35 0.13 -15.10 0.31
N SER A 36 -1.06 -14.94 -0.27
CA SER A 36 -1.62 -15.85 -1.26
C SER A 36 -2.46 -15.08 -2.26
N ALA A 37 -2.36 -15.44 -3.54
CA ALA A 37 -3.11 -14.79 -4.61
C ALA A 37 -4.61 -15.14 -4.60
N THR A 38 -4.98 -16.27 -3.99
CA THR A 38 -6.37 -16.74 -3.91
C THR A 38 -6.58 -17.53 -2.63
N VAL A 39 -7.77 -17.37 -2.04
CA VAL A 39 -8.24 -18.16 -0.90
C VAL A 39 -9.64 -18.64 -1.24
N SER A 40 -9.86 -19.96 -1.19
CA SER A 40 -11.17 -20.57 -1.42
C SER A 40 -11.89 -20.80 -0.09
N THR A 41 -13.22 -20.72 -0.13
CA THR A 41 -14.10 -21.12 0.97
C THR A 41 -14.90 -22.35 0.56
N THR A 42 -15.20 -23.20 1.53
CA THR A 42 -16.19 -24.27 1.46
C THR A 42 -17.52 -23.79 2.04
N GLU A 43 -18.58 -24.60 1.93
CA GLU A 43 -19.88 -24.30 2.57
C GLU A 43 -19.74 -24.14 4.10
N GLU A 44 -18.92 -24.96 4.73
CA GLU A 44 -18.67 -24.93 6.18
C GLU A 44 -17.78 -23.75 6.63
N ASP A 45 -17.00 -23.17 5.73
CA ASP A 45 -16.11 -22.06 6.06
C ASP A 45 -16.90 -20.77 6.27
N THR A 46 -16.87 -20.21 7.48
CA THR A 46 -17.50 -18.91 7.79
C THR A 46 -16.50 -17.76 7.78
N THR A 47 -15.23 -18.01 8.12
CA THR A 47 -14.20 -16.98 8.20
C THR A 47 -12.90 -17.42 7.55
N LYS A 48 -12.16 -16.47 6.98
CA LYS A 48 -10.78 -16.66 6.50
C LYS A 48 -9.93 -15.46 6.92
N ASP A 49 -8.75 -15.73 7.43
CA ASP A 49 -7.75 -14.71 7.66
C ASP A 49 -6.94 -14.48 6.38
N ILE A 50 -6.85 -13.21 5.98
CA ILE A 50 -6.09 -12.78 4.82
C ILE A 50 -4.85 -12.04 5.32
N THR A 51 -3.68 -12.62 5.06
CA THR A 51 -2.39 -12.11 5.54
C THR A 51 -1.70 -11.29 4.47
N LEU A 52 -1.24 -10.11 4.86
CA LEU A 52 -0.34 -9.23 4.13
C LEU A 52 1.08 -9.41 4.68
N THR A 53 2.05 -9.71 3.83
CA THR A 53 3.47 -9.87 4.20
C THR A 53 4.26 -8.63 3.80
N PHE A 54 5.23 -8.25 4.63
CA PHE A 54 6.06 -7.07 4.40
C PHE A 54 7.47 -7.45 3.94
N SER A 55 8.11 -6.60 3.13
CA SER A 55 9.51 -6.80 2.70
C SER A 55 10.52 -6.69 3.83
N ARG A 56 10.14 -6.01 4.93
CA ARG A 56 10.88 -5.88 6.19
C ARG A 56 9.91 -5.56 7.33
N ALA A 57 10.39 -5.56 8.56
CA ALA A 57 9.62 -5.06 9.69
C ALA A 57 9.20 -3.60 9.46
N ALA A 58 7.96 -3.25 9.84
CA ALA A 58 7.45 -1.89 9.80
C ALA A 58 8.29 -1.00 10.74
N SER A 59 8.75 0.15 10.24
CA SER A 59 9.57 1.09 11.02
C SER A 59 8.76 2.00 11.93
N GLU A 60 7.44 2.06 11.73
CA GLU A 60 6.51 2.86 12.51
C GLU A 60 5.10 2.25 12.41
N SER A 61 4.22 2.62 13.34
CA SER A 61 2.81 2.24 13.27
C SER A 61 2.07 3.03 12.20
N GLY A 62 1.12 2.38 11.53
CA GLY A 62 0.37 2.97 10.43
C GLY A 62 -0.86 2.16 10.03
N THR A 63 -1.29 2.33 8.79
CA THR A 63 -2.45 1.64 8.23
C THR A 63 -2.20 1.30 6.77
N ILE A 64 -2.55 0.08 6.38
CA ILE A 64 -2.62 -0.34 4.99
C ILE A 64 -4.09 -0.22 4.56
N THR A 65 -4.34 0.60 3.54
CA THR A 65 -5.67 0.74 2.96
C THR A 65 -5.84 -0.30 1.85
N LEU A 66 -6.90 -1.08 1.96
CA LEU A 66 -7.29 -2.03 0.92
C LEU A 66 -8.61 -1.59 0.31
N SER A 67 -8.74 -1.65 -1.01
CA SER A 67 -10.03 -1.61 -1.69
C SER A 67 -10.51 -3.02 -1.99
N TYR A 68 -11.82 -3.19 -2.21
CA TYR A 68 -12.38 -4.46 -2.65
C TYR A 68 -13.43 -4.29 -3.74
N SER A 69 -13.60 -5.33 -4.54
CA SER A 69 -14.70 -5.47 -5.49
C SER A 69 -15.29 -6.88 -5.41
N GLY A 70 -16.62 -6.95 -5.40
CA GLY A 70 -17.34 -8.23 -5.40
C GLY A 70 -17.87 -8.58 -6.78
N GLU A 71 -17.80 -9.85 -7.14
CA GLU A 71 -18.48 -10.43 -8.30
C GLU A 71 -19.60 -11.34 -7.77
N ASN A 72 -20.85 -10.93 -7.96
CA ASN A 72 -22.04 -11.54 -7.34
C ASN A 72 -21.98 -11.58 -5.79
N ALA A 73 -21.09 -10.78 -5.19
CA ALA A 73 -20.89 -10.66 -3.76
C ALA A 73 -21.05 -9.19 -3.33
N GLU A 74 -21.99 -8.92 -2.43
CA GLU A 74 -22.26 -7.60 -1.87
C GLU A 74 -21.80 -7.51 -0.41
N TYR A 75 -21.12 -6.41 -0.05
CA TYR A 75 -20.68 -6.19 1.33
C TYR A 75 -21.88 -5.95 2.24
N GLY A 76 -21.88 -6.56 3.43
CA GLY A 76 -22.98 -6.50 4.40
C GLY A 76 -24.12 -7.49 4.12
N THR A 77 -24.25 -7.99 2.88
CA THR A 77 -25.22 -9.02 2.51
C THR A 77 -24.55 -10.39 2.42
N ASP A 78 -23.49 -10.50 1.62
CA ASP A 78 -22.82 -11.76 1.29
C ASP A 78 -21.54 -11.97 2.10
N PHE A 79 -20.86 -10.88 2.43
CA PHE A 79 -19.63 -10.92 3.20
C PHE A 79 -19.42 -9.63 4.02
N THR A 80 -18.57 -9.73 5.04
CA THR A 80 -18.04 -8.59 5.78
C THR A 80 -16.55 -8.80 6.05
N THR A 81 -15.90 -7.78 6.61
CA THR A 81 -14.50 -7.84 7.02
C THR A 81 -14.30 -7.26 8.40
N SER A 82 -13.20 -7.64 9.04
CA SER A 82 -12.68 -7.01 10.24
C SER A 82 -11.20 -6.67 10.03
N PRO A 83 -10.80 -5.38 10.00
CA PRO A 83 -11.60 -4.17 10.19
C PRO A 83 -12.75 -4.00 9.18
N ALA A 84 -13.77 -3.23 9.58
CA ALA A 84 -14.94 -2.97 8.74
C ALA A 84 -14.53 -2.20 7.47
N GLY A 85 -15.19 -2.54 6.37
CA GLY A 85 -14.93 -2.02 5.02
C GLY A 85 -16.16 -1.43 4.36
N ASP A 86 -17.23 -1.17 5.10
CA ASP A 86 -18.51 -0.65 4.60
C ASP A 86 -18.40 0.66 3.82
N SER A 87 -17.30 1.40 3.95
CA SER A 87 -16.96 2.57 3.13
C SER A 87 -16.38 2.25 1.75
N GLY A 88 -16.21 0.97 1.40
CA GLY A 88 -15.52 0.50 0.20
C GLY A 88 -14.02 0.27 0.38
N THR A 89 -13.48 0.55 1.57
CA THR A 89 -12.05 0.39 1.89
C THR A 89 -11.87 -0.19 3.29
N ILE A 90 -10.86 -1.04 3.47
CA ILE A 90 -10.50 -1.65 4.75
C ILE A 90 -9.19 -1.02 5.24
N SER A 91 -9.22 -0.45 6.44
CA SER A 91 -8.04 0.15 7.09
C SER A 91 -7.37 -0.86 8.02
N VAL A 92 -6.41 -1.63 7.49
CA VAL A 92 -5.71 -2.67 8.25
C VAL A 92 -4.59 -2.03 9.08
N PRO A 93 -4.65 -2.08 10.43
CA PRO A 93 -3.63 -1.47 11.27
C PRO A 93 -2.31 -2.24 11.19
N VAL A 94 -1.20 -1.50 11.29
CA VAL A 94 0.16 -2.02 11.37
C VAL A 94 0.85 -1.38 12.57
N ALA A 95 1.54 -2.15 13.39
CA ALA A 95 2.38 -1.65 14.47
C ALA A 95 3.86 -1.62 14.06
N GLU A 96 4.63 -0.73 14.69
CA GLU A 96 6.08 -0.77 14.60
C GLU A 96 6.61 -2.16 14.98
N GLY A 97 7.51 -2.69 14.14
CA GLY A 97 8.10 -4.01 14.30
C GLY A 97 7.33 -5.16 13.64
N ASP A 98 6.07 -4.94 13.21
CA ASP A 98 5.29 -5.97 12.51
C ASP A 98 5.97 -6.39 11.20
N VAL A 99 5.94 -7.68 10.89
CA VAL A 99 6.43 -8.23 9.61
C VAL A 99 5.29 -8.70 8.69
N ASN A 100 4.07 -8.63 9.21
CA ASN A 100 2.83 -8.95 8.52
C ASN A 100 1.65 -8.24 9.21
N ALA A 101 0.54 -8.12 8.50
CA ALA A 101 -0.75 -7.73 9.06
C ALA A 101 -1.84 -8.65 8.54
N THR A 102 -2.94 -8.76 9.27
CA THR A 102 -4.06 -9.64 8.93
C THR A 102 -5.37 -8.88 9.05
N PHE A 103 -6.27 -9.13 8.10
CA PHE A 103 -7.69 -8.81 8.25
C PHE A 103 -8.50 -10.08 8.05
N THR A 104 -9.66 -10.14 8.69
CA THR A 104 -10.55 -11.29 8.62
C THR A 104 -11.64 -11.02 7.60
N PHE A 105 -11.80 -11.94 6.65
CA PHE A 105 -12.97 -12.04 5.79
C PHE A 105 -14.01 -12.95 6.44
N THR A 106 -15.27 -12.50 6.46
CA THR A 106 -16.40 -13.29 6.97
C THR A 106 -17.42 -13.51 5.87
N LYS A 107 -17.68 -14.77 5.53
CA LYS A 107 -18.77 -15.19 4.63
C LYS A 107 -20.08 -15.18 5.40
N LEU A 108 -21.09 -14.48 4.88
CA LEU A 108 -22.43 -14.41 5.48
C LEU A 108 -23.43 -15.34 4.79
N GLN A 109 -23.24 -15.58 3.49
CA GLN A 109 -24.15 -16.39 2.68
C GLN A 109 -23.39 -17.26 1.69
N ASP A 110 -23.87 -18.50 1.49
CA ASP A 110 -23.39 -19.38 0.43
C ASP A 110 -23.89 -18.93 -0.95
N PRO A 111 -23.12 -19.19 -2.02
CA PRO A 111 -23.62 -19.00 -3.38
C PRO A 111 -24.85 -19.88 -3.62
N VAL A 112 -25.78 -19.37 -4.42
CA VAL A 112 -26.90 -20.19 -4.92
C VAL A 112 -26.32 -21.30 -5.80
N GLU A 113 -26.88 -22.51 -5.74
CA GLU A 113 -26.44 -23.65 -6.55
C GLU A 113 -26.31 -23.26 -8.03
N GLY A 114 -25.16 -23.55 -8.62
CA GLY A 114 -24.84 -23.19 -10.01
C GLY A 114 -24.31 -21.76 -10.22
N THR A 115 -24.12 -20.98 -9.15
CA THR A 115 -23.50 -19.64 -9.20
C THR A 115 -22.15 -19.61 -8.49
N THR A 116 -21.34 -18.62 -8.83
CA THR A 116 -20.07 -18.33 -8.14
C THR A 116 -20.11 -16.91 -7.59
N LYS A 117 -19.63 -16.76 -6.35
CA LYS A 117 -19.35 -15.48 -5.71
C LYS A 117 -17.86 -15.34 -5.51
N SER A 118 -17.30 -14.16 -5.78
CA SER A 118 -15.89 -13.88 -5.53
C SER A 118 -15.72 -12.46 -5.02
N VAL A 119 -14.65 -12.22 -4.25
CA VAL A 119 -14.24 -10.90 -3.78
C VAL A 119 -12.76 -10.73 -4.09
N THR A 120 -12.43 -9.64 -4.78
CA THR A 120 -11.05 -9.25 -5.07
C THR A 120 -10.64 -8.13 -4.14
N PHE A 121 -9.47 -8.27 -3.51
CA PHE A 121 -8.85 -7.24 -2.67
C PHE A 121 -7.64 -6.65 -3.38
N SER A 122 -7.46 -5.34 -3.26
CA SER A 122 -6.33 -4.60 -3.83
C SER A 122 -5.68 -3.74 -2.76
N ILE A 123 -4.35 -3.67 -2.78
CA ILE A 123 -3.60 -2.74 -1.93
C ILE A 123 -3.62 -1.40 -2.65
N ASP A 124 -4.15 -0.36 -1.99
CA ASP A 124 -4.09 1.00 -2.50
C ASP A 124 -2.70 1.58 -2.13
N GLY A 125 -1.98 2.11 -3.13
CA GLY A 125 -0.63 2.63 -2.99
C GLY A 125 -0.46 4.02 -3.58
#